data_AF-A0A922XA36-F1
#
_entry.id   AF-A0A922XA36-F1
#
_cell.length_a   1.000
_cell.length_b   1.000
_cell.length_c   1.000
_cell.angle_alpha   90.00
_cell.angle_beta   90.00
_cell.angle_gamma   90.00
#
_symmetry.space_group_name_H-M   'P 1'
#
loop_
_entity.id
_entity.type
_entity.pdbx_description
1 polymer ?
#
loop_
_entity_poly.entity_id
_entity_poly.type
_entity_poly.pdbx_seq_one_letter_code
_entity_poly.pdbx_strand_id
1 'polypeptide(L)'
;MAPDAAFCSVCGKAAGTAPVNLDKPGASAPQSDDGIPGGTPGSIPDGVKGWNWGAFLLNWIWAIGNRSWIGLLAMVPYVGWIMALWLGFKGREMAWKNKQWDSLEHFNRVQRKWSQWGIGITIAAIVLAVLAAMLAPDVDEAGRAVTVQRDQDAAPAPANDAAVTARGIVDSKADDLPASLSTVAGLLDRRTNADGSRAVTLGGRVLFSGEDAGWQFPLRSFALSGGKEAILMASSGGRGAGCETLFFFLLADASGVRPTPMFGTCAARGSFVQRGDTIALELPDVSGASTFVLE
;
A
#
# COMPACT_ATOMS: atom_id res chain seq x y z
N MET A 1 -80.25 -15.35 29.71
CA MET A 1 -78.79 -15.57 29.73
C MET A 1 -78.35 -15.66 28.28
N ALA A 2 -77.67 -14.63 27.78
CA ALA A 2 -77.15 -14.60 26.40
C ALA A 2 -75.72 -15.19 26.39
N PRO A 3 -75.33 -15.93 25.33
CA PRO A 3 -73.99 -16.51 25.23
C PRO A 3 -72.93 -15.45 24.93
N ASP A 4 -71.76 -15.63 25.53
CA ASP A 4 -70.62 -14.71 25.47
C ASP A 4 -70.05 -14.65 24.04
N ALA A 5 -70.17 -13.50 23.37
CA ALA A 5 -69.56 -13.28 22.07
C ALA A 5 -68.04 -13.11 22.23
N ALA A 6 -67.25 -13.96 21.58
CA ALA A 6 -65.79 -13.85 21.55
C ALA A 6 -65.35 -12.82 20.48
N PHE A 7 -64.54 -11.85 20.90
CA PHE A 7 -63.99 -10.79 20.03
C PHE A 7 -62.47 -10.93 19.89
N CYS A 8 -61.94 -10.57 18.72
CA CYS A 8 -60.51 -10.49 18.48
C CYS A 8 -59.89 -9.33 19.28
N SER A 9 -58.92 -9.62 20.15
CA SER A 9 -58.26 -8.61 21.00
C SER A 9 -57.40 -7.59 20.24
N VAL A 10 -57.11 -7.84 18.96
CA VAL A 10 -56.25 -6.97 18.14
C VAL A 10 -57.05 -6.04 17.22
N CYS A 11 -58.19 -6.49 16.69
CA CYS A 11 -58.98 -5.70 15.73
C CYS A 11 -60.45 -5.51 16.09
N GLY A 12 -60.92 -6.07 17.22
CA GLY A 12 -62.25 -5.83 17.79
C GLY A 12 -63.44 -6.44 17.03
N LYS A 13 -63.20 -7.23 15.96
CA LYS A 13 -64.29 -7.89 15.22
C LYS A 13 -64.73 -9.20 15.89
N ALA A 14 -66.02 -9.50 15.81
CA ALA A 14 -66.60 -10.75 16.32
C ALA A 14 -66.07 -11.95 15.53
N ALA A 15 -65.61 -12.99 16.23
CA ALA A 15 -65.12 -14.20 15.60
C ALA A 15 -66.30 -15.03 15.06
N GLY A 16 -66.31 -15.33 13.76
CA GLY A 16 -67.29 -16.24 13.16
C GLY A 16 -66.98 -17.70 13.50
N THR A 17 -68.03 -18.49 13.78
CA THR A 17 -67.96 -19.85 14.35
C THR A 17 -67.85 -20.99 13.33
N ALA A 18 -67.20 -20.79 12.18
CA ALA A 18 -67.05 -21.88 11.20
C ALA A 18 -65.81 -22.75 11.51
N PRO A 19 -65.95 -24.09 11.62
CA PRO A 19 -64.81 -24.98 11.86
C PRO A 19 -63.93 -25.13 10.60
N VAL A 20 -62.62 -25.01 10.78
CA VAL A 20 -61.62 -25.17 9.72
C VAL A 20 -61.22 -26.64 9.63
N ASN A 21 -61.38 -27.26 8.46
CA ASN A 21 -61.02 -28.66 8.19
C ASN A 21 -59.57 -28.73 7.67
N LEU A 22 -58.70 -29.47 8.39
CA LEU A 22 -57.24 -29.51 8.19
C LEU A 22 -56.75 -30.60 7.20
N ASP A 23 -57.64 -31.42 6.65
CA ASP A 23 -57.23 -32.61 5.85
C ASP A 23 -57.32 -32.42 4.32
N LYS A 24 -57.42 -31.18 3.81
CA LYS A 24 -57.40 -30.92 2.37
C LYS A 24 -56.03 -30.37 1.95
N PRO A 25 -55.31 -30.99 1.00
CA PRO A 25 -54.16 -30.37 0.36
C PRO A 25 -54.63 -29.03 -0.21
N GLY A 26 -54.03 -27.94 0.28
CA GLY A 26 -54.43 -26.58 -0.06
C GLY A 26 -54.49 -26.41 -1.56
N ALA A 27 -55.65 -25.95 -2.05
CA ALA A 27 -55.75 -25.43 -3.40
C ALA A 27 -54.65 -24.39 -3.59
N SER A 28 -53.92 -24.49 -4.71
CA SER A 28 -52.93 -23.52 -5.14
C SER A 28 -53.48 -22.11 -4.91
N ALA A 29 -52.72 -21.29 -4.17
CA ALA A 29 -53.09 -19.91 -3.92
C ALA A 29 -53.43 -19.22 -5.24
N PRO A 30 -54.50 -18.40 -5.31
CA PRO A 30 -54.82 -17.68 -6.52
C PRO A 30 -53.63 -16.79 -6.89
N GLN A 31 -53.24 -16.86 -8.16
CA GLN A 31 -52.32 -15.92 -8.78
C GLN A 31 -52.78 -14.50 -8.43
N SER A 32 -51.97 -13.78 -7.66
CA SER A 32 -52.10 -12.33 -7.55
C SER A 32 -51.43 -11.72 -8.77
N ASP A 33 -52.12 -11.79 -9.92
CA ASP A 33 -52.02 -10.73 -10.90
C ASP A 33 -52.60 -9.47 -10.24
N ASP A 34 -51.77 -8.44 -10.18
CA ASP A 34 -52.09 -7.04 -9.89
C ASP A 34 -52.89 -6.70 -8.62
N GLY A 35 -52.19 -6.07 -7.66
CA GLY A 35 -52.81 -5.05 -6.81
C GLY A 35 -52.67 -5.26 -5.30
N ILE A 36 -51.58 -4.77 -4.72
CA ILE A 36 -51.62 -4.23 -3.35
C ILE A 36 -52.47 -2.96 -3.41
N PRO A 37 -53.48 -2.75 -2.56
CA PRO A 37 -54.23 -1.50 -2.54
C PRO A 37 -53.33 -0.40 -1.97
N GLY A 38 -52.67 0.35 -2.86
CA GLY A 38 -51.89 1.54 -2.51
C GLY A 38 -50.47 1.65 -3.07
N GLY A 39 -50.04 0.82 -4.03
CA GLY A 39 -48.71 0.92 -4.62
C GLY A 39 -48.73 1.12 -6.13
N THR A 40 -48.27 2.27 -6.63
CA THR A 40 -48.00 2.50 -8.05
C THR A 40 -47.00 1.44 -8.56
N PRO A 41 -47.23 0.78 -9.72
CA PRO A 41 -46.27 -0.16 -10.28
C PRO A 41 -44.94 0.57 -10.53
N GLY A 42 -43.93 0.27 -9.70
CA GLY A 42 -42.60 0.89 -9.76
C GLY A 42 -42.14 1.60 -8.48
N SER A 43 -42.98 1.77 -7.45
CA SER A 43 -42.53 2.33 -6.17
C SER A 43 -41.84 1.27 -5.30
N ILE A 44 -40.61 1.55 -4.88
CA ILE A 44 -39.86 0.71 -3.94
C ILE A 44 -40.51 0.86 -2.56
N PRO A 45 -40.91 -0.23 -1.86
CA PRO A 45 -41.52 -0.15 -0.53
C PRO A 45 -40.61 0.55 0.48
N ASP A 46 -41.22 1.27 1.42
CA ASP A 46 -40.50 1.86 2.54
C ASP A 46 -39.82 0.75 3.37
N GLY A 47 -38.55 0.96 3.73
CA GLY A 47 -37.70 -0.03 4.40
C GLY A 47 -36.76 -0.84 3.50
N VAL A 48 -36.91 -0.79 2.17
CA VAL A 48 -35.92 -1.35 1.24
C VAL A 48 -34.70 -0.43 1.13
N LYS A 49 -34.92 0.88 0.96
CA LYS A 49 -33.85 1.87 0.83
C LYS A 49 -32.99 1.93 2.09
N GLY A 50 -31.70 2.15 1.90
CA GLY A 50 -30.74 2.27 3.00
C GLY A 50 -29.33 1.90 2.58
N TRP A 51 -28.39 2.12 3.49
CA TRP A 51 -27.00 1.75 3.28
C TRP A 51 -26.79 0.23 3.36
N ASN A 52 -25.89 -0.29 2.53
CA ASN A 52 -25.51 -1.70 2.49
C ASN A 52 -24.01 -1.90 2.68
N TRP A 53 -23.62 -2.26 3.90
CA TRP A 53 -22.21 -2.54 4.20
C TRP A 53 -21.68 -3.75 3.43
N GLY A 54 -22.51 -4.74 3.15
CA GLY A 54 -22.12 -5.91 2.36
C GLY A 54 -21.83 -5.54 0.91
N ALA A 55 -22.67 -4.70 0.30
CA ALA A 55 -22.47 -4.25 -1.09
C ALA A 55 -21.28 -3.29 -1.24
N PHE A 56 -20.98 -2.49 -0.22
CA PHE A 56 -19.81 -1.60 -0.23
C PHE A 56 -18.50 -2.38 -0.04
N LEU A 57 -18.42 -3.22 1.00
CA LEU A 57 -17.20 -3.91 1.42
C LEU A 57 -16.91 -5.17 0.59
N LEU A 58 -17.94 -5.94 0.23
CA LEU A 58 -17.84 -7.18 -0.54
C LEU A 58 -18.40 -7.00 -1.95
N ASN A 59 -18.13 -5.85 -2.58
CA ASN A 59 -18.77 -5.39 -3.82
C ASN A 59 -19.07 -6.46 -4.88
N TRP A 60 -18.07 -7.13 -5.43
CA TRP A 60 -18.22 -8.13 -6.49
C TRP A 60 -18.86 -9.43 -5.98
N ILE A 61 -18.53 -9.87 -4.76
CA ILE A 61 -19.10 -11.08 -4.13
C ILE A 61 -20.60 -10.88 -3.87
N TRP A 62 -20.94 -9.73 -3.29
CA TRP A 62 -22.30 -9.32 -3.03
C TRP A 62 -23.08 -9.14 -4.34
N ALA A 63 -22.44 -8.58 -5.38
CA ALA A 63 -23.04 -8.39 -6.70
C ALA A 63 -23.45 -9.73 -7.33
N ILE A 64 -22.56 -10.73 -7.32
CA ILE A 64 -22.89 -12.09 -7.77
C ILE A 64 -24.00 -12.68 -6.92
N GLY A 65 -23.86 -12.60 -5.59
CA GLY A 65 -24.83 -13.12 -4.63
C GLY A 65 -26.22 -12.51 -4.75
N ASN A 66 -26.35 -11.28 -5.25
CA ASN A 66 -27.62 -10.55 -5.40
C ASN A 66 -28.05 -10.34 -6.86
N ARG A 67 -27.39 -11.02 -7.83
CA ARG A 67 -27.65 -10.89 -9.29
C ARG A 67 -27.57 -9.45 -9.80
N SER A 68 -26.68 -8.66 -9.22
CA SER A 68 -26.46 -7.24 -9.53
C SER A 68 -25.21 -7.06 -10.37
N TRP A 69 -25.23 -7.50 -11.63
CA TRP A 69 -24.06 -7.60 -12.52
C TRP A 69 -23.29 -6.30 -12.74
N ILE A 70 -23.98 -5.14 -12.69
CA ILE A 70 -23.32 -3.83 -12.75
C ILE A 70 -22.32 -3.60 -11.61
N GLY A 71 -22.48 -4.31 -10.49
CA GLY A 71 -21.56 -4.27 -9.37
C GLY A 71 -20.20 -4.91 -9.64
N LEU A 72 -20.04 -5.68 -10.74
CA LEU A 72 -18.74 -6.20 -11.16
C LEU A 72 -17.79 -5.11 -11.68
N LEU A 73 -18.32 -3.93 -12.06
CA LEU A 73 -17.50 -2.76 -12.38
C LEU A 73 -16.65 -2.29 -11.18
N ALA A 74 -16.97 -2.74 -9.96
CA ALA A 74 -16.14 -2.53 -8.78
C ALA A 74 -14.72 -3.13 -8.91
N MET A 75 -14.50 -4.08 -9.84
CA MET A 75 -13.19 -4.67 -10.10
C MET A 75 -12.28 -3.81 -11.01
N VAL A 76 -12.82 -2.79 -11.66
CA VAL A 76 -12.04 -1.90 -12.54
C VAL A 76 -11.27 -0.89 -11.67
N PRO A 77 -9.94 -0.75 -11.83
CA PRO A 77 -9.16 0.25 -11.09
C PRO A 77 -9.72 1.66 -11.27
N TYR A 78 -9.64 2.49 -10.23
CA TYR A 78 -10.17 3.87 -10.15
C TYR A 78 -11.70 3.99 -10.20
N VAL A 79 -12.35 3.33 -11.16
CA VAL A 79 -13.82 3.25 -11.28
C VAL A 79 -14.42 2.49 -10.10
N GLY A 80 -13.69 1.49 -9.59
CA GLY A 80 -14.19 0.57 -8.58
C GLY A 80 -14.55 1.22 -7.25
N TRP A 81 -13.84 2.27 -6.85
CA TRP A 81 -14.14 3.03 -5.62
C TRP A 81 -15.47 3.78 -5.73
N ILE A 82 -15.72 4.44 -6.86
CA ILE A 82 -16.99 5.12 -7.12
C ILE A 82 -18.13 4.10 -7.17
N MET A 83 -17.91 2.97 -7.83
CA MET A 83 -18.89 1.89 -7.90
C MET A 83 -19.17 1.25 -6.55
N ALA A 84 -18.17 1.08 -5.69
CA ALA A 84 -18.36 0.56 -4.33
C ALA A 84 -19.25 1.50 -3.50
N LEU A 85 -18.98 2.81 -3.52
CA LEU A 85 -19.83 3.80 -2.85
C LEU A 85 -21.27 3.79 -3.39
N TRP A 86 -21.41 3.76 -4.71
CA TRP A 86 -22.72 3.67 -5.35
C TRP A 86 -23.48 2.40 -4.96
N LEU A 87 -22.79 1.25 -4.91
CA LEU A 87 -23.34 -0.01 -4.41
C LEU A 87 -23.74 0.07 -2.93
N GLY A 88 -23.01 0.82 -2.11
CA GLY A 88 -23.39 1.09 -0.72
C GLY A 88 -24.75 1.79 -0.61
N PHE A 89 -25.01 2.80 -1.43
CA PHE A 89 -26.28 3.55 -1.42
C PHE A 89 -27.42 2.86 -2.17
N LYS A 90 -27.15 2.30 -3.35
CA LYS A 90 -28.15 1.76 -4.28
C LYS A 90 -28.24 0.23 -4.29
N GLY A 91 -27.31 -0.47 -3.63
CA GLY A 91 -27.26 -1.93 -3.63
C GLY A 91 -28.54 -2.57 -3.11
N ARG A 92 -29.13 -2.05 -2.02
CA ARG A 92 -30.39 -2.61 -1.50
C ARG A 92 -31.55 -2.48 -2.48
N GLU A 93 -31.71 -1.32 -3.11
CA GLU A 93 -32.74 -1.10 -4.13
C GLU A 93 -32.57 -2.06 -5.32
N MET A 94 -31.32 -2.28 -5.74
CA MET A 94 -31.01 -3.16 -6.86
C MET A 94 -31.21 -4.64 -6.52
N ALA A 95 -30.78 -5.09 -5.34
CA ALA A 95 -31.01 -6.45 -4.88
C ALA A 95 -32.51 -6.77 -4.70
N TRP A 96 -33.30 -5.76 -4.31
CA TRP A 96 -34.76 -5.89 -4.26
C TRP A 96 -35.37 -6.14 -5.63
N LYS A 97 -34.90 -5.42 -6.67
CA LYS A 97 -35.39 -5.56 -8.05
C LYS A 97 -34.91 -6.83 -8.75
N ASN A 98 -33.71 -7.31 -8.43
CA ASN A 98 -33.05 -8.40 -9.17
C ASN A 98 -33.43 -9.81 -8.68
N LYS A 99 -34.19 -9.92 -7.59
CA LYS A 99 -34.58 -11.19 -6.97
C LYS A 99 -36.02 -11.17 -6.50
N GLN A 100 -36.62 -12.35 -6.46
CA GLN A 100 -37.90 -12.57 -5.78
C GLN A 100 -37.63 -12.77 -4.28
N TRP A 101 -38.44 -12.12 -3.44
CA TRP A 101 -38.34 -12.15 -1.99
C TRP A 101 -39.71 -12.46 -1.40
N ASP A 102 -39.77 -13.37 -0.43
CA ASP A 102 -41.04 -13.79 0.18
C ASP A 102 -41.70 -12.69 1.01
N SER A 103 -40.89 -11.82 1.64
CA SER A 103 -41.35 -10.66 2.40
C SER A 103 -40.25 -9.60 2.57
N LEU A 104 -40.64 -8.38 2.97
CA LEU A 104 -39.68 -7.31 3.29
C LEU A 104 -38.77 -7.70 4.46
N GLU A 105 -39.29 -8.41 5.45
CA GLU A 105 -38.53 -8.91 6.59
C GLU A 105 -37.52 -9.97 6.14
N HIS A 106 -37.89 -10.83 5.19
CA HIS A 106 -36.94 -11.80 4.62
C HIS A 106 -35.78 -11.11 3.93
N PHE A 107 -36.06 -10.12 3.08
CA PHE A 107 -35.02 -9.30 2.45
C PHE A 107 -34.12 -8.61 3.48
N ASN A 108 -34.71 -7.97 4.48
CA ASN A 108 -33.97 -7.26 5.52
C ASN A 108 -33.06 -8.18 6.34
N ARG A 109 -33.51 -9.40 6.67
CA ARG A 109 -32.67 -10.41 7.35
C ARG A 109 -31.47 -10.79 6.50
N VAL A 110 -31.65 -11.02 5.20
CA VAL A 110 -30.56 -11.41 4.29
C VAL A 110 -29.58 -10.27 4.10
N GLN A 111 -30.04 -9.03 3.87
CA GLN A 111 -29.15 -7.86 3.73
C GLN A 111 -28.40 -7.54 5.03
N ARG A 112 -29.00 -7.81 6.20
CA ARG A 112 -28.32 -7.68 7.50
C ARG A 112 -27.19 -8.69 7.64
N LYS A 113 -27.39 -9.95 7.24
CA LYS A 113 -26.31 -10.95 7.21
C LYS A 113 -25.17 -10.53 6.28
N TRP A 114 -25.49 -10.04 5.08
CA TRP A 114 -24.47 -9.50 4.16
C TRP A 114 -23.67 -8.36 4.78
N SER A 115 -24.35 -7.44 5.48
CA SER A 115 -23.68 -6.35 6.19
C SER A 115 -22.76 -6.86 7.32
N GLN A 116 -23.22 -7.83 8.10
CA GLN A 116 -22.43 -8.41 9.19
C GLN A 116 -21.18 -9.13 8.66
N TRP A 117 -21.33 -9.97 7.63
CA TRP A 117 -20.20 -10.66 7.00
C TRP A 117 -19.22 -9.69 6.36
N GLY A 118 -19.72 -8.67 5.66
CA GLY A 118 -18.86 -7.63 5.06
C GLY A 118 -18.01 -6.93 6.10
N ILE A 119 -18.63 -6.43 7.17
CA ILE A 119 -17.90 -5.76 8.26
C ILE A 119 -16.91 -6.74 8.94
N GLY A 120 -17.36 -7.95 9.27
CA GLY A 120 -16.52 -8.93 9.96
C GLY A 120 -15.28 -9.35 9.18
N ILE A 121 -15.43 -9.62 7.88
CA ILE A 121 -14.30 -9.97 6.99
C ILE A 121 -13.35 -8.78 6.84
N THR A 122 -13.86 -7.57 6.65
CA THR A 122 -13.02 -6.38 6.54
C THR A 122 -12.22 -6.13 7.81
N ILE A 123 -12.84 -6.23 8.99
CA ILE A 123 -12.13 -6.08 10.27
C ILE A 123 -11.05 -7.16 10.42
N ALA A 124 -11.37 -8.42 10.14
CA ALA A 124 -10.41 -9.51 10.22
C ALA A 124 -9.21 -9.29 9.27
N ALA A 125 -9.46 -8.85 8.03
CA ALA A 125 -8.41 -8.54 7.08
C ALA A 125 -7.51 -7.38 7.53
N ILE A 126 -8.09 -6.32 8.11
CA ILE A 126 -7.33 -5.20 8.67
C ILE A 126 -6.45 -5.67 9.83
N VAL A 127 -6.99 -6.46 10.76
CA VAL A 127 -6.22 -7.01 11.90
C VAL A 127 -5.07 -7.87 11.40
N LEU A 128 -5.31 -8.76 10.43
CA LEU A 128 -4.26 -9.58 9.82
C LEU A 128 -3.20 -8.74 9.11
N ALA A 129 -3.59 -7.69 8.38
CA ALA A 129 -2.65 -6.80 7.73
C ALA A 129 -1.77 -6.04 8.74
N VAL A 130 -2.36 -5.57 9.85
CA VAL A 130 -1.61 -4.93 10.94
C VAL A 130 -0.67 -5.92 11.61
N LEU A 131 -1.13 -7.14 11.93
CA LEU A 131 -0.27 -8.17 12.52
C LEU A 131 0.86 -8.56 11.57
N ALA A 132 0.58 -8.67 10.26
CA ALA A 132 1.60 -8.94 9.26
C ALA A 132 2.61 -7.79 9.15
N ALA A 133 2.18 -6.53 9.25
CA ALA A 133 3.10 -5.38 9.26
C ALA A 133 3.97 -5.34 10.54
N MET A 134 3.42 -5.73 11.69
CA MET A 134 4.16 -5.80 12.96
C MET A 134 5.15 -6.96 13.02
N LEU A 135 4.82 -8.07 12.35
CA LEU A 135 5.65 -9.28 12.29
C LEU A 135 6.51 -9.35 11.03
N ALA A 136 6.37 -8.38 10.11
CA ALA A 136 7.23 -8.29 8.96
C ALA A 136 8.66 -8.11 9.50
N PRO A 137 9.60 -9.00 9.16
CA PRO A 137 11.00 -8.72 9.45
C PRO A 137 11.30 -7.36 8.79
N ASP A 138 12.01 -6.49 9.50
CA ASP A 138 12.46 -5.22 8.96
C ASP A 138 13.16 -5.51 7.63
N VAL A 139 12.48 -5.24 6.51
CA VAL A 139 13.10 -5.23 5.18
C VAL A 139 14.13 -4.10 5.05
N ASP A 140 14.40 -3.41 6.16
CA ASP A 140 15.35 -2.32 6.35
C ASP A 140 16.62 -2.72 7.14
N GLU A 141 16.97 -4.01 7.26
CA GLU A 141 18.33 -4.39 7.69
C GLU A 141 19.41 -4.08 6.63
N ALA A 142 19.18 -3.15 5.69
CA ALA A 142 20.20 -2.49 4.86
C ALA A 142 20.47 -1.04 5.30
N GLY A 143 19.77 -0.53 6.32
CA GLY A 143 19.88 0.84 6.79
C GLY A 143 21.00 1.03 7.81
N ARG A 144 22.27 0.93 7.40
CA ARG A 144 23.29 1.76 8.06
C ARG A 144 22.89 3.19 7.70
N ALA A 145 22.22 3.86 8.63
CA ALA A 145 21.59 5.14 8.38
C ALA A 145 22.69 6.15 8.06
N VAL A 146 22.81 6.52 6.78
CA VAL A 146 23.49 7.77 6.45
C VAL A 146 22.63 8.86 7.09
N THR A 147 23.11 9.42 8.19
CA THR A 147 22.40 10.48 8.90
C THR A 147 22.82 11.81 8.32
N VAL A 148 21.86 12.74 8.20
CA VAL A 148 22.13 14.10 7.76
C VAL A 148 22.21 14.99 9.00
N GLN A 149 23.38 15.55 9.24
CA GLN A 149 23.60 16.62 10.21
C GLN A 149 23.69 17.95 9.44
N ARG A 150 22.76 18.88 9.69
CA ARG A 150 22.91 20.28 9.25
C ARG A 150 23.71 21.06 10.29
N ASP A 151 24.54 21.98 9.83
CA ASP A 151 25.36 22.85 10.68
C ASP A 151 24.54 23.66 11.71
N GLN A 152 23.25 23.91 11.44
CA GLN A 152 22.36 24.65 12.35
C GLN A 152 21.89 23.83 13.55
N ASP A 153 21.86 22.50 13.43
CA ASP A 153 21.43 21.56 14.48
C ASP A 153 22.62 20.87 15.18
N ALA A 154 23.84 21.29 14.84
CA ALA A 154 25.06 20.71 15.38
C ALA A 154 25.21 21.07 16.88
N ALA A 155 24.67 20.22 17.74
CA ALA A 155 25.27 20.03 19.05
C ALA A 155 26.77 19.76 18.85
N PRO A 156 27.67 20.29 19.69
CA PRO A 156 29.10 20.01 19.56
C PRO A 156 29.26 18.50 19.45
N ALA A 157 29.84 18.05 18.32
CA ALA A 157 30.05 16.64 18.06
C ALA A 157 30.63 16.01 19.34
N PRO A 158 30.11 14.85 19.81
CA PRO A 158 30.80 14.13 20.86
C PRO A 158 32.25 14.02 20.39
N ALA A 159 33.19 14.40 21.26
CA ALA A 159 34.61 14.26 21.00
C ALA A 159 34.88 12.76 20.84
N ASN A 160 34.65 12.25 19.63
CA ASN A 160 35.07 10.93 19.25
C ASN A 160 36.59 11.08 19.14
N ASP A 161 37.28 10.71 20.21
CA ASP A 161 38.75 10.72 20.36
C ASP A 161 39.46 9.82 19.31
N ALA A 162 38.70 9.20 18.41
CA ALA A 162 39.22 8.53 17.23
C ALA A 162 39.96 9.51 16.33
N ALA A 163 41.27 9.28 16.17
CA ALA A 163 42.11 10.05 15.27
C ALA A 163 41.57 10.03 13.83
N VAL A 164 41.72 11.14 13.11
CA VAL A 164 41.38 11.22 11.69
C VAL A 164 42.27 10.25 10.91
N THR A 165 41.66 9.20 10.35
CA THR A 165 42.35 8.18 9.57
C THR A 165 42.53 8.58 8.11
N ALA A 166 41.58 9.34 7.55
CA ALA A 166 41.70 9.91 6.20
C ALA A 166 40.92 11.22 6.08
N ARG A 167 41.34 12.10 5.17
CA ARG A 167 40.58 13.29 4.76
C ARG A 167 40.90 13.65 3.31
N GLY A 168 39.96 14.30 2.62
CA GLY A 168 40.20 14.73 1.24
C GLY A 168 38.98 15.33 0.57
N ILE A 169 39.09 15.49 -0.74
CA ILE A 169 38.01 16.00 -1.60
C ILE A 169 37.42 14.83 -2.38
N VAL A 170 36.11 14.87 -2.61
CA VAL A 170 35.42 14.05 -3.60
C VAL A 170 34.88 14.95 -4.69
N ASP A 171 35.08 14.54 -5.94
CA ASP A 171 34.58 15.25 -7.12
C ASP A 171 33.99 14.20 -8.06
N SER A 172 32.74 14.40 -8.47
CA SER A 172 31.99 13.48 -9.33
C SER A 172 32.28 13.64 -10.82
N LYS A 173 33.36 14.33 -11.18
CA LYS A 173 33.87 14.34 -12.54
C LYS A 173 34.37 12.95 -12.94
N ALA A 174 33.57 12.27 -13.77
CA ALA A 174 33.81 10.88 -14.17
C ALA A 174 35.17 10.64 -14.87
N ASP A 175 35.69 11.66 -15.55
CA ASP A 175 36.94 11.59 -16.33
C ASP A 175 38.19 11.44 -15.46
N ASP A 176 38.11 11.89 -14.20
CA ASP A 176 39.22 11.84 -13.23
C ASP A 176 39.20 10.54 -12.41
N LEU A 177 38.20 9.67 -12.62
CA LEU A 177 37.98 8.46 -11.82
C LEU A 177 38.49 7.21 -12.54
N PRO A 178 39.06 6.26 -11.79
CA PRO A 178 39.55 5.02 -12.37
C PRO A 178 38.41 4.22 -12.99
N ALA A 179 38.68 3.60 -14.14
CA ALA A 179 37.69 2.75 -14.82
C ALA A 179 37.32 1.51 -14.00
N SER A 180 38.23 1.03 -13.16
CA SER A 180 38.01 -0.09 -12.27
C SER A 180 38.59 0.17 -10.87
N LEU A 181 37.94 -0.40 -9.85
CA LEU A 181 38.32 -0.30 -8.45
C LEU A 181 38.33 -1.70 -7.84
N SER A 182 39.44 -2.11 -7.26
CA SER A 182 39.51 -3.37 -6.51
C SER A 182 38.86 -3.18 -5.15
N THR A 183 37.88 -4.01 -4.82
CA THR A 183 37.12 -3.95 -3.57
C THR A 183 37.20 -5.29 -2.84
N VAL A 184 36.84 -5.31 -1.55
CA VAL A 184 36.77 -6.56 -0.76
C VAL A 184 35.76 -7.58 -1.32
N ALA A 185 34.75 -7.11 -2.05
CA ALA A 185 33.71 -7.95 -2.67
C ALA A 185 34.02 -8.29 -4.15
N GLY A 186 35.15 -7.83 -4.70
CA GLY A 186 35.58 -8.09 -6.08
C GLY A 186 35.94 -6.84 -6.88
N LEU A 187 36.21 -7.00 -8.17
CA LEU A 187 36.54 -5.89 -9.07
C LEU A 187 35.28 -5.13 -9.47
N LEU A 188 35.18 -3.86 -9.08
CA LEU A 188 34.12 -2.95 -9.49
C LEU A 188 34.55 -2.23 -10.78
N ASP A 189 33.84 -2.46 -11.87
CA ASP A 189 34.23 -2.05 -13.22
C ASP A 189 33.13 -1.22 -13.88
N ARG A 190 33.53 -0.05 -14.42
CA ARG A 190 32.64 0.89 -15.10
C ARG A 190 32.68 0.63 -16.60
N ARG A 191 31.52 0.34 -17.16
CA ARG A 191 31.37 -0.04 -18.58
C ARG A 191 30.46 0.93 -19.32
N THR A 192 30.76 1.07 -20.59
CA THR A 192 29.84 1.68 -21.57
C THR A 192 29.48 0.59 -22.56
N ASN A 193 28.19 0.29 -22.65
CA ASN A 193 27.67 -0.69 -23.58
C ASN A 193 27.71 -0.14 -25.01
N ALA A 194 27.55 -1.01 -26.01
CA ALA A 194 27.60 -0.64 -27.42
C ALA A 194 26.50 0.37 -27.83
N ASP A 195 25.38 0.39 -27.09
CA ASP A 195 24.27 1.34 -27.26
C ASP A 195 24.51 2.70 -26.57
N GLY A 196 25.67 2.89 -25.92
CA GLY A 196 26.01 4.09 -25.17
C GLY A 196 25.47 4.12 -23.74
N SER A 197 24.70 3.12 -23.31
CA SER A 197 24.25 3.01 -21.92
C SER A 197 25.44 2.72 -21.00
N ARG A 198 25.41 3.30 -19.79
CA ARG A 198 26.45 3.09 -18.78
C ARG A 198 26.04 1.95 -17.87
N ALA A 199 27.01 1.13 -17.49
CA ALA A 199 26.83 0.02 -16.57
C ALA A 199 27.94 -0.01 -15.52
N VAL A 200 27.62 -0.54 -14.35
CA VAL A 200 28.61 -0.85 -13.31
C VAL A 200 28.49 -2.33 -12.99
N THR A 201 29.63 -3.02 -12.95
CA THR A 201 29.68 -4.46 -12.66
C THR A 201 30.61 -4.73 -11.47
N LEU A 202 30.30 -5.75 -10.68
CA LEU A 202 31.16 -6.25 -9.61
C LEU A 202 31.48 -7.72 -9.87
N GLY A 203 32.75 -8.02 -10.15
CA GLY A 203 33.16 -9.39 -10.50
C GLY A 203 32.40 -9.95 -11.71
N GLY A 204 31.95 -9.09 -12.63
CA GLY A 204 31.11 -9.45 -13.78
C GLY A 204 29.60 -9.46 -13.53
N ARG A 205 29.13 -9.36 -12.27
CA ARG A 205 27.70 -9.20 -11.96
C ARG A 205 27.28 -7.75 -12.17
N VAL A 206 26.22 -7.51 -12.94
CA VAL A 206 25.69 -6.15 -13.16
C VAL A 206 25.07 -5.62 -11.87
N LEU A 207 25.53 -4.46 -11.41
CA LEU A 207 24.96 -3.70 -10.30
C LEU A 207 24.11 -2.52 -10.78
N PHE A 208 24.42 -2.00 -11.97
CA PHE A 208 23.70 -0.90 -12.61
C PHE A 208 23.72 -1.09 -14.12
N SER A 209 22.58 -0.87 -14.77
CA SER A 209 22.37 -1.07 -16.22
C SER A 209 21.86 0.17 -16.96
N GLY A 210 21.71 1.33 -16.29
CA GLY A 210 21.19 2.55 -16.92
C GLY A 210 19.68 2.72 -16.89
N GLU A 211 18.91 1.78 -16.32
CA GLU A 211 17.44 1.88 -16.26
C GLU A 211 16.95 2.90 -15.21
N ASP A 212 17.68 3.01 -14.11
CA ASP A 212 17.30 3.78 -12.91
C ASP A 212 18.04 5.12 -12.77
N ALA A 213 19.09 5.36 -13.57
CA ALA A 213 19.83 6.61 -13.62
C ALA A 213 20.55 6.72 -14.98
N GLY A 214 20.92 7.94 -15.39
CA GLY A 214 21.74 8.13 -16.60
C GLY A 214 23.18 7.66 -16.42
N TRP A 215 23.70 7.72 -15.19
CA TRP A 215 25.03 7.24 -14.86
C TRP A 215 25.17 6.89 -13.37
N GLN A 216 26.10 5.96 -13.09
CA GLN A 216 26.63 5.68 -11.77
C GLN A 216 28.13 5.35 -11.88
N PHE A 217 28.92 5.75 -10.89
CA PHE A 217 30.32 5.37 -10.79
C PHE A 217 30.88 5.45 -9.36
N PRO A 218 31.89 4.62 -9.04
CA PRO A 218 32.60 4.73 -7.77
C PRO A 218 33.50 5.97 -7.74
N LEU A 219 33.50 6.66 -6.61
CA LEU A 219 34.37 7.79 -6.33
C LEU A 219 35.59 7.37 -5.52
N ARG A 220 35.33 6.61 -4.46
CA ARG A 220 36.34 6.28 -3.46
C ARG A 220 35.90 5.10 -2.64
N SER A 221 36.84 4.26 -2.21
CA SER A 221 36.60 3.29 -1.15
C SER A 221 37.25 3.69 0.17
N PHE A 222 36.63 3.21 1.24
CA PHE A 222 36.99 3.44 2.63
C PHE A 222 37.07 2.07 3.31
N ALA A 223 38.27 1.69 3.76
CA ALA A 223 38.43 0.48 4.56
C ALA A 223 37.75 0.68 5.93
N LEU A 224 36.98 -0.32 6.35
CA LEU A 224 36.31 -0.39 7.65
C LEU A 224 36.86 -1.57 8.45
N SER A 225 36.59 -1.61 9.75
CA SER A 225 36.94 -2.72 10.61
C SER A 225 36.25 -4.03 10.18
N GLY A 226 36.82 -5.16 10.60
CA GLY A 226 36.26 -6.48 10.30
C GLY A 226 36.33 -6.90 8.83
N GLY A 227 37.23 -6.30 8.04
CA GLY A 227 37.38 -6.62 6.61
C GLY A 227 36.26 -6.10 5.72
N LYS A 228 35.49 -5.13 6.21
CA LYS A 228 34.44 -4.45 5.46
C LYS A 228 34.99 -3.24 4.72
N GLU A 229 34.26 -2.78 3.73
CA GLU A 229 34.62 -1.60 2.95
C GLU A 229 33.36 -0.81 2.59
N ALA A 230 33.42 0.52 2.67
CA ALA A 230 32.39 1.40 2.15
C ALA A 230 32.89 2.06 0.87
N ILE A 231 32.14 1.92 -0.22
CA ILE A 231 32.49 2.52 -1.52
C ILE A 231 31.50 3.65 -1.76
N LEU A 232 31.98 4.90 -1.77
CA LEU A 232 31.16 6.04 -2.13
C LEU A 232 30.92 6.03 -3.64
N MET A 233 29.65 5.99 -4.01
CA MET A 233 29.18 6.03 -5.38
C MET A 233 28.52 7.38 -5.65
N ALA A 234 28.68 7.89 -6.87
CA ALA A 234 27.87 8.98 -7.39
C ALA A 234 26.87 8.47 -8.42
N SER A 235 25.70 9.10 -8.48
CA SER A 235 24.63 8.81 -9.43
C SER A 235 23.96 10.09 -9.91
N SER A 236 23.51 10.12 -11.16
CA SER A 236 22.71 11.23 -11.71
C SER A 236 21.31 11.37 -11.10
N GLY A 237 20.91 10.47 -10.19
CA GLY A 237 19.52 10.35 -9.76
C GLY A 237 18.60 9.81 -10.86
N GLY A 238 17.54 9.10 -10.45
CA GLY A 238 16.53 8.55 -11.35
C GLY A 238 15.45 9.55 -11.75
N ARG A 239 14.61 9.15 -12.72
CA ARG A 239 13.53 9.95 -13.34
C ARG A 239 12.80 10.86 -12.33
N GLY A 240 13.12 12.16 -12.37
CA GLY A 240 12.43 13.19 -11.59
C GLY A 240 13.22 13.78 -10.41
N ALA A 241 14.39 13.24 -10.06
CA ALA A 241 15.31 13.91 -9.15
C ALA A 241 15.87 15.15 -9.87
N GLY A 242 15.42 16.36 -9.51
CA GLY A 242 15.93 17.61 -10.07
C GLY A 242 17.39 17.93 -9.70
N CYS A 243 18.18 16.94 -9.29
CA CYS A 243 19.57 17.06 -8.88
C CYS A 243 20.50 16.52 -9.97
N GLU A 244 21.62 17.20 -10.19
CA GLU A 244 22.68 16.74 -11.10
C GLU A 244 23.44 15.52 -10.53
N THR A 245 23.71 15.51 -9.22
CA THR A 245 24.47 14.44 -8.56
C THR A 245 23.91 14.11 -7.18
N LEU A 246 23.66 12.83 -6.95
CA LEU A 246 23.40 12.22 -5.66
C LEU A 246 24.48 11.18 -5.34
N PHE A 247 24.63 10.86 -4.07
CA PHE A 247 25.61 9.90 -3.58
C PHE A 247 24.92 8.76 -2.83
N PHE A 248 25.56 7.60 -2.79
CA PHE A 248 25.20 6.50 -1.90
C PHE A 248 26.45 5.68 -1.59
N PHE A 249 26.44 4.90 -0.53
CA PHE A 249 27.52 3.95 -0.26
C PHE A 249 27.12 2.55 -0.73
N LEU A 250 28.06 1.83 -1.35
CA LEU A 250 28.02 0.37 -1.43
C LEU A 250 28.84 -0.18 -0.26
N LEU A 251 28.15 -0.81 0.69
CA LEU A 251 28.77 -1.52 1.79
C LEU A 251 29.17 -2.91 1.30
N ALA A 252 30.47 -3.16 1.24
CA ALA A 252 31.07 -4.39 0.73
C ALA A 252 31.65 -5.22 1.88
N ASP A 253 31.42 -6.53 1.81
CA ASP A 253 32.06 -7.54 2.65
C ASP A 253 32.27 -8.83 1.85
N ALA A 254 32.72 -9.90 2.51
CA ALA A 254 32.96 -11.19 1.87
C ALA A 254 31.69 -11.85 1.28
N SER A 255 30.50 -11.43 1.70
CA SER A 255 29.21 -11.94 1.20
C SER A 255 28.68 -11.18 -0.03
N GLY A 256 29.17 -9.96 -0.28
CA GLY A 256 28.80 -9.18 -1.44
C GLY A 256 28.73 -7.67 -1.15
N VAL A 257 27.82 -6.99 -1.83
CA VAL A 257 27.60 -5.54 -1.69
C VAL A 257 26.15 -5.21 -1.42
N ARG A 258 25.93 -4.18 -0.59
CA ARG A 258 24.60 -3.66 -0.25
C ARG A 258 24.59 -2.13 -0.38
N PRO A 259 23.68 -1.53 -1.16
CA PRO A 259 23.58 -0.08 -1.28
C PRO A 259 22.88 0.53 -0.08
N THR A 260 23.32 1.72 0.34
CA THR A 260 22.57 2.61 1.24
C THR A 260 21.53 3.40 0.43
N PRO A 261 20.55 4.03 1.10
CA PRO A 261 19.74 5.07 0.46
C PRO A 261 20.61 6.16 -0.16
N MET A 262 20.12 6.77 -1.24
CA MET A 262 20.76 7.93 -1.86
C MET A 262 20.60 9.18 -0.99
N PHE A 263 21.63 10.02 -0.98
CA PHE A 263 21.70 11.27 -0.24
C PHE A 263 22.48 12.32 -1.04
N GLY A 264 22.38 13.59 -0.64
CA GLY A 264 23.16 14.67 -1.25
C GLY A 264 22.40 15.98 -1.36
N THR A 265 23.10 17.01 -1.85
CA THR A 265 22.61 18.39 -1.97
C THR A 265 22.53 18.85 -3.44
N CYS A 266 22.55 17.90 -4.38
CA CYS A 266 22.82 18.11 -5.81
C CYS A 266 24.26 18.58 -6.15
N ALA A 267 25.12 18.80 -5.16
CA ALA A 267 26.50 19.22 -5.41
C ALA A 267 27.36 18.09 -5.99
N ALA A 268 28.09 18.38 -7.06
CA ALA A 268 29.00 17.44 -7.71
C ALA A 268 30.30 17.21 -6.92
N ARG A 269 30.62 18.06 -5.94
CA ARG A 269 31.90 18.08 -5.22
C ARG A 269 31.69 18.38 -3.74
N GLY A 270 32.53 17.79 -2.91
CA GLY A 270 32.55 18.03 -1.46
C GLY A 270 33.85 17.57 -0.81
N SER A 271 33.85 17.53 0.51
CA SER A 271 34.98 17.04 1.30
C SER A 271 34.57 15.88 2.19
N PHE A 272 35.52 15.05 2.58
CA PHE A 272 35.26 13.95 3.50
C PHE A 272 36.30 13.89 4.61
N VAL A 273 35.88 13.35 5.75
CA VAL A 273 36.73 13.00 6.88
C VAL A 273 36.33 11.61 7.37
N GLN A 274 37.30 10.71 7.48
CA GLN A 274 37.14 9.39 8.07
C GLN A 274 37.79 9.35 9.46
N ARG A 275 37.08 8.76 10.43
CA ARG A 275 37.57 8.46 11.78
C ARG A 275 37.18 7.01 12.10
N GLY A 276 38.13 6.09 11.96
CA GLY A 276 37.83 4.65 12.09
C GLY A 276 36.76 4.23 11.09
N ASP A 277 35.63 3.73 11.59
CA ASP A 277 34.51 3.26 10.77
C ASP A 277 33.49 4.35 10.42
N THR A 278 33.66 5.56 10.96
CA THR A 278 32.79 6.70 10.69
C THR A 278 33.32 7.52 9.51
N ILE A 279 32.47 7.78 8.52
CA ILE A 279 32.79 8.61 7.36
C ILE A 279 31.81 9.78 7.33
N ALA A 280 32.33 11.00 7.48
CA ALA A 280 31.58 12.23 7.30
C ALA A 280 31.87 12.80 5.91
N LEU A 281 30.80 13.07 5.14
CA LEU A 281 30.85 13.75 3.85
C LEU A 281 30.17 15.11 3.97
N GLU A 282 30.93 16.18 3.76
CA GLU A 282 30.43 17.54 3.76
C GLU A 282 30.21 18.00 2.31
N LEU A 283 28.96 18.32 1.98
CA LEU A 283 28.55 18.78 0.67
C LEU A 283 28.02 20.21 0.75
N PRO A 284 28.40 21.11 -0.17
CA PRO A 284 27.88 22.46 -0.18
C PRO A 284 26.38 22.45 -0.48
N ASP A 285 25.64 23.38 0.12
CA ASP A 285 24.22 23.60 -0.14
C ASP A 285 23.87 25.10 -0.16
N VAL A 286 22.58 25.42 -0.34
CA VAL A 286 22.10 26.82 -0.41
C VAL A 286 22.29 27.59 0.91
N SER A 287 22.49 26.92 2.03
CA SER A 287 22.66 27.47 3.37
C SER A 287 24.11 27.44 3.88
N GLY A 288 25.05 26.90 3.11
CA GLY A 288 26.44 26.69 3.50
C GLY A 288 26.90 25.29 3.13
N ALA A 289 26.72 24.33 4.04
CA ALA A 289 27.01 22.93 3.83
C ALA A 289 26.09 22.01 4.64
N SER A 290 25.95 20.77 4.15
CA SER A 290 25.29 19.67 4.86
C SER A 290 26.29 18.53 5.04
N THR A 291 26.35 17.98 6.26
CA THR A 291 27.21 16.84 6.58
C THR A 291 26.40 15.54 6.62
N PHE A 292 26.86 14.55 5.88
CA PHE A 292 26.27 13.21 5.79
C PHE A 292 27.22 12.22 6.47
N VAL A 293 26.75 11.52 7.50
CA VAL A 293 27.59 10.63 8.31
C VAL A 293 27.15 9.19 8.11
N LEU A 294 28.11 8.35 7.70
CA LEU A 294 27.98 6.90 7.68
C LEU A 294 28.69 6.32 8.91
N GLU A 295 27.94 5.66 9.80
CA GLU A 295 28.43 5.11 11.08
C GLU A 295 28.38 3.59 11.17
#